data_AF-A0A966AW74-F1
#
_entry.id   AF-A0A966AW74-F1
#
_cell.length_a   1.000
_cell.length_b   1.000
_cell.length_c   1.000
_cell.angle_alpha   90.00
_cell.angle_beta   90.00
_cell.angle_gamma   90.00
#
_symmetry.space_group_name_H-M   'P 1'
#
loop_
_entity.id
_entity.type
_entity.pdbx_description
1 polymer ?
#
loop_
_entity_poly.entity_id
_entity_poly.type
_entity_poly.pdbx_seq_one_letter_code
_entity_poly.pdbx_strand_id
1 'polypeptide(L)' 'MKSQYRRQVDVKGFSFALLLSALISLPAFAGSEVGDTAPELKPKGWFNMESGTTWQDLEGKLVLIEKWATW' A
#
# COMPACT_ATOMS: atom_id res chain seq x y z
N MET A 1 35.53 31.09 23.37
CA MET A 1 34.81 31.77 22.27
C MET A 1 34.71 30.78 21.10
N LYS A 2 33.48 30.50 20.63
CA LYS A 2 33.06 29.70 19.47
C LYS A 2 33.34 28.18 19.47
N SER A 3 32.38 27.46 20.07
CA SER A 3 31.99 26.10 19.72
C SER A 3 31.80 25.97 18.20
N GLN A 4 32.64 25.18 17.55
CA GLN A 4 32.46 24.75 16.16
C GLN A 4 31.99 23.30 16.20
N TYR A 5 30.73 23.11 16.56
CA TYR A 5 30.01 21.84 16.46
C TYR A 5 29.79 21.54 14.97
N ARG A 6 30.87 21.19 14.25
CA ARG A 6 30.80 20.72 12.87
C ARG A 6 30.15 19.33 12.94
N ARG A 7 28.82 19.26 12.83
CA ARG A 7 28.10 18.02 12.51
C ARG A 7 28.72 17.50 11.21
N GLN A 8 29.63 16.53 11.32
CA GLN A 8 29.82 15.60 10.21
C GLN A 8 28.48 14.90 10.07
N VAL A 9 27.72 15.30 9.07
CA VAL A 9 26.61 14.49 8.60
C VAL A 9 27.26 13.18 8.18
N ASP A 10 26.93 12.08 8.85
CA ASP A 10 27.39 10.75 8.44
C ASP A 10 26.88 10.54 7.02
N VAL A 11 27.77 10.71 6.05
CA VAL A 11 27.43 10.72 4.62
C VAL A 11 26.81 9.38 4.23
N LYS A 12 27.17 8.29 4.91
CA LYS A 12 26.58 6.96 4.68
C LYS A 12 25.16 6.90 5.22
N GLY A 13 24.95 7.37 6.45
CA GLY A 13 23.62 7.45 7.06
C GLY A 13 22.67 8.37 6.30
N PHE A 14 23.18 9.51 5.81
CA PHE A 14 22.42 10.46 5.01
C PHE A 14 22.06 9.89 3.63
N SER A 15 23.01 9.28 2.93
CA SER A 15 22.73 8.61 1.64
C SER A 15 21.74 7.47 1.79
N PHE A 16 21.83 6.69 2.88
CA PHE A 16 20.87 5.61 3.16
C PHE A 16 19.46 6.15 3.43
N ALA A 17 19.35 7.20 4.25
CA ALA A 17 18.06 7.85 4.51
C ALA A 17 17.44 8.44 3.23
N LEU A 18 18.26 9.07 2.38
CA LEU A 18 17.82 9.61 1.10
C LEU A 18 17.28 8.51 0.17
N LEU A 19 17.96 7.35 0.13
CA LEU A 19 17.52 6.19 -0.65
C LEU A 19 16.19 5.63 -0.14
N LEU A 20 16.04 5.54 1.18
CA LEU A 20 14.80 5.06 1.82
C LEU A 20 13.63 6.01 1.55
N SER A 21 13.84 7.32 1.65
CA SER A 21 12.85 8.33 1.31
C SER A 21 12.46 8.29 -0.17
N ALA A 22 13.41 8.04 -1.06
CA ALA A 22 13.13 7.88 -2.49
C ALA A 22 12.25 6.65 -2.78
N LEU A 23 12.45 5.54 -2.07
CA LEU A 23 11.61 4.34 -2.22
C LEU A 23 10.15 4.57 -1.79
N ILE A 24 9.93 5.40 -0.76
CA ILE A 24 8.59 5.77 -0.29
C ILE A 24 7.87 6.71 -1.28
N SER A 25 8.64 7.44 -2.10
CA SER A 25 8.10 8.38 -3.09
C SER A 25 7.64 7.74 -4.40
N LEU A 26 7.85 6.43 -4.57
CA LEU A 26 7.37 5.72 -5.75
C LEU A 26 5.83 5.78 -5.78
N PRO A 27 5.22 6.21 -6.89
CA PRO A 27 3.77 6.23 -7.01
C PRO A 27 3.24 4.81 -6.81
N ALA A 28 2.22 4.68 -5.96
CA ALA A 28 1.53 3.42 -5.79
C ALA A 28 0.80 3.08 -7.09
N PHE A 29 1.36 2.13 -7.86
CA PHE A 29 0.70 1.60 -9.03
C PHE A 29 -0.55 0.81 -8.60
N ALA A 30 -1.67 1.03 -9.29
CA ALA A 30 -2.96 0.43 -8.95
C ALA A 30 -2.98 -1.11 -9.09
N GLY A 31 -1.94 -1.71 -9.68
CA GLY A 31 -1.80 -3.16 -9.84
C GLY A 31 -2.78 -3.79 -10.83
N SER A 32 -3.63 -2.99 -11.48
CA SER A 32 -4.62 -3.39 -12.48
C SER A 32 -5.09 -2.16 -13.28
N GLU A 33 -5.33 -2.35 -14.57
CA GLU A 33 -5.85 -1.36 -15.51
C GLU A 33 -7.27 -1.71 -15.98
N VAL A 34 -7.93 -0.75 -16.66
CA VAL A 34 -9.28 -0.98 -17.22
C VAL A 34 -9.20 -2.03 -18.32
N GLY A 35 -9.96 -3.12 -18.16
CA GLY A 35 -9.97 -4.25 -19.09
C GLY A 35 -9.19 -5.46 -18.57
N ASP A 36 -8.40 -5.30 -17.51
CA ASP A 36 -7.78 -6.44 -16.82
C ASP A 36 -8.83 -7.29 -16.09
N THR A 37 -8.51 -8.56 -15.91
CA THR A 37 -9.26 -9.41 -14.99
C THR A 37 -9.03 -8.90 -13.56
N ALA A 38 -10.11 -8.71 -12.81
CA ALA A 38 -10.02 -8.28 -11.42
C ALA A 38 -9.16 -9.27 -10.61
N PRO A 39 -8.25 -8.80 -9.75
CA PRO A 39 -7.45 -9.67 -8.91
C PRO A 39 -8.32 -10.44 -7.92
N GLU A 40 -7.98 -11.70 -7.65
CA GLU A 40 -8.66 -12.50 -6.63
C GLU A 40 -8.38 -11.92 -5.23
N LEU A 41 -9.45 -11.63 -4.47
CA LEU A 41 -9.33 -11.20 -3.08
C LEU A 41 -9.56 -12.37 -2.13
N LYS A 42 -8.78 -12.42 -1.05
CA LYS A 42 -8.88 -13.43 0.02
C LYS A 42 -9.25 -12.77 1.34
N PRO A 43 -10.48 -12.24 1.48
CA PRO A 43 -10.93 -11.65 2.74
C PRO A 43 -10.99 -12.72 3.84
N LYS A 44 -10.61 -12.34 5.06
CA LYS A 44 -10.73 -13.24 6.24
C LYS A 44 -12.18 -13.46 6.68
N GLY A 45 -13.08 -12.59 6.24
CA GLY A 45 -14.50 -12.65 6.55
C GLY A 45 -15.24 -11.49 5.93
N TRP A 46 -16.56 -11.60 5.91
CA TRP A 46 -17.47 -10.58 5.41
C TRP A 46 -18.37 -10.09 6.53
N PHE A 47 -18.73 -8.81 6.48
CA PHE A 47 -19.78 -8.24 7.31
C PHE A 47 -21.05 -8.10 6.46
N ASN A 48 -22.23 -8.26 7.08
CA ASN A 48 -23.53 -8.11 6.44
C ASN A 48 -23.78 -9.04 5.23
N MET A 49 -23.10 -10.19 5.18
CA MET A 49 -23.27 -11.22 4.14
C MET A 49 -23.65 -12.55 4.77
N GLU A 50 -24.18 -13.46 3.96
CA GLU A 50 -24.44 -14.83 4.42
C GLU A 50 -23.15 -15.52 4.88
N SER A 51 -23.27 -16.38 5.89
CA SER A 51 -22.09 -17.08 6.40
C SER A 51 -21.54 -18.02 5.33
N GLY A 52 -20.23 -17.96 5.11
CA GLY A 52 -19.56 -18.80 4.12
C GLY A 52 -19.49 -18.21 2.71
N THR A 53 -19.96 -16.99 2.47
CA THR A 53 -19.77 -16.34 1.16
C THR A 53 -18.29 -16.24 0.79
N THR A 54 -17.97 -16.66 -0.43
CA THR A 54 -16.64 -16.68 -1.03
C THR A 54 -16.50 -15.62 -2.12
N TRP A 55 -15.29 -15.45 -2.64
CA TRP A 55 -15.04 -14.54 -3.77
C TRP A 55 -15.76 -15.01 -5.04
N GLN A 56 -15.80 -16.33 -5.26
CA GLN A 56 -16.41 -16.97 -6.42
C GLN A 56 -17.94 -16.71 -6.49
N ASP A 57 -18.61 -16.55 -5.35
CA ASP A 57 -20.05 -16.24 -5.29
C ASP A 57 -20.40 -14.82 -5.81
N LEU A 58 -19.38 -13.99 -6.04
CA LEU A 58 -19.50 -12.65 -6.62
C LEU A 58 -19.32 -12.65 -8.14
N GLU A 59 -18.90 -13.77 -8.75
CA GLU A 59 -18.71 -13.86 -10.20
C GLU A 59 -20.02 -13.60 -10.96
N GLY A 60 -19.90 -12.93 -12.10
CA GLY A 60 -21.04 -12.53 -12.92
C GLY A 60 -21.84 -11.33 -12.39
N LYS A 61 -21.47 -10.77 -11.24
CA LYS A 61 -22.06 -9.53 -10.70
C LYS A 61 -21.15 -8.33 -10.98
N LEU A 62 -21.75 -7.15 -11.09
CA LEU A 62 -20.99 -5.90 -11.02
C LEU A 62 -20.59 -5.66 -9.57
N VAL A 63 -19.28 -5.54 -9.31
CA VAL A 63 -18.72 -5.39 -7.97
C VAL A 63 -17.91 -4.10 -7.89
N LEU A 64 -18.17 -3.29 -6.86
CA LEU A 64 -17.34 -2.15 -6.49
C LEU A 64 -16.46 -2.54 -5.30
N ILE A 65 -15.16 -2.31 -5.41
CA ILE A 65 -14.20 -2.57 -4.34
C ILE A 65 -13.70 -1.24 -3.79
N GLU A 66 -13.91 -1.02 -2.49
CA GLU A 66 -13.42 0.15 -1.77
C GLU A 66 -12.38 -0.29 -0.73
N LYS A 67 -11.19 0.34 -0.76
CA LYS A 67 -10.16 0.15 0.27
C LYS A 67 -10.34 1.21 1.36
N TRP A 68 -10.58 0.79 2.58
CA TRP A 68 -10.76 1.68 3.73
C TRP A 68 -10.07 1.14 4.98
N ALA A 69 -9.87 2.03 5.95
CA ALA A 69 -9.32 1.72 7.26
C ALA A 69 -10.03 2.57 8.32
N THR A 70 -10.09 2.08 9.56
CA THR A 70 -10.71 2.81 10.69
C THR A 70 -9.84 3.94 11.24
N TRP A 71 -8.59 4.06 10.77
CA TRP A 71 -7.56 4.95 11.30
C TRP A 71 -7.21 6.06 10.32
#